data_AF-A0A7I8EWL6-F1
#
_entry.id   AF-A0A7I8EWL6-F1
#
_cell.length_a   1.000
_cell.length_b   1.000
_cell.length_c   1.000
_cell.angle_alpha   90.00
_cell.angle_beta   90.00
_cell.angle_gamma   90.00
#
_symmetry.space_group_name_H-M   'P 1'
#
loop_
_entity.id
_entity.type
_entity.pdbx_description
1 polymer ?
#
loop_
_entity_poly.entity_id
_entity_poly.type
_entity_poly.pdbx_seq_one_letter_code
_entity_poly.pdbx_strand_id
1 'polypeptide(L)' 'MPKKGELSKTARASLANRQSVNIITKHVCSSCNEPIWLADLYPVKVMGKGMSFYHKDHYKVQ' A
#
# COMPACT_ATOMS: atom_id res chain seq x y z
N MET A 1 37.73 -14.67 -1.25
CA MET A 1 37.11 -14.06 -2.44
C MET A 1 35.64 -14.48 -2.48
N PRO A 2 34.67 -13.57 -2.65
CA PRO A 2 33.24 -13.93 -2.70
C PRO A 2 32.96 -14.81 -3.92
N LYS A 3 32.17 -15.87 -3.74
CA LYS A 3 31.89 -16.87 -4.78
C LYS A 3 30.92 -16.29 -5.83
N LYS A 4 31.18 -16.53 -7.12
CA LYS A 4 30.27 -16.15 -8.23
C LYS A 4 28.86 -16.66 -7.92
N GLY A 5 27.90 -15.75 -7.73
CA GLY A 5 26.50 -16.04 -7.37
C GLY A 5 26.04 -15.40 -6.06
N GLU A 6 26.97 -14.94 -5.23
CA GLU A 6 26.62 -14.16 -4.04
C GLU A 6 26.18 -12.74 -4.43
N LEU A 7 24.87 -12.46 -4.32
CA LEU A 7 24.34 -11.10 -4.37
C LEU A 7 25.17 -10.20 -3.47
N SER A 8 25.55 -9.01 -3.96
CA SER A 8 26.35 -8.08 -3.17
C SER A 8 25.66 -7.78 -1.83
N LYS A 9 26.44 -7.44 -0.79
CA LYS A 9 25.89 -7.09 0.53
C LYS A 9 24.82 -5.99 0.42
N THR A 10 25.00 -5.05 -0.52
CA THR A 10 24.04 -3.99 -0.84
C THR A 10 22.79 -4.50 -1.57
N ALA A 11 22.91 -5.46 -2.48
CA ALA A 11 21.77 -6.09 -3.14
C ALA A 11 20.91 -6.92 -2.17
N ARG A 12 21.54 -7.59 -1.19
CA ARG A 12 20.82 -8.30 -0.11
C ARG A 12 20.07 -7.33 0.80
N ALA A 13 20.68 -6.20 1.19
CA ALA A 13 20.02 -5.17 1.99
C ALA A 13 18.84 -4.51 1.26
N SER A 14 18.94 -4.36 -0.07
CA SER A 14 17.85 -3.80 -0.90
C SER A 14 16.65 -4.74 -1.01
N LEU A 15 16.85 -6.07 -0.97
CA LEU A 15 15.77 -7.06 -0.93
C LEU A 15 15.07 -7.11 0.42
N ALA A 16 15.80 -6.96 1.53
CA ALA A 16 15.20 -6.89 2.87
C ALA A 16 14.28 -5.66 3.04
N ASN A 17 14.63 -4.52 2.44
CA ASN A 17 13.78 -3.31 2.45
C ASN A 17 12.50 -3.42 1.59
N ARG A 18 12.37 -4.46 0.76
CA ARG A 18 11.14 -4.72 -0.01
C ARG A 18 10.10 -5.51 0.77
N GLN A 19 10.43 -6.00 1.97
CA GLN A 19 9.48 -6.68 2.83
C GLN A 19 8.54 -5.65 3.49
N SER A 20 7.38 -5.49 2.86
CA SER A 20 6.09 -5.21 3.51
C SER A 20 6.00 -3.95 4.39
N VAL A 21 5.94 -2.76 3.78
CA VAL A 21 5.37 -1.58 4.47
C VAL A 21 3.84 -1.56 4.26
N ASN A 22 3.16 -2.69 4.45
CA ASN A 22 1.71 -2.68 4.52
C ASN A 22 1.30 -2.23 5.93
N ILE A 23 1.32 -0.92 6.13
CA ILE A 23 0.92 -0.29 7.40
C ILE A 23 -0.57 0.07 7.35
N ILE A 24 -1.20 0.09 8.52
CA ILE A 24 -2.51 0.74 8.67
C ILE A 24 -2.33 2.24 8.40
N THR A 25 -3.13 2.78 7.49
CA THR A 25 -3.13 4.20 7.17
C THR A 25 -4.00 4.98 8.16
N LYS A 26 -3.84 6.30 8.18
CA LYS A 26 -4.72 7.19 8.97
C LYS A 26 -6.11 7.39 8.34
N HIS A 27 -6.35 6.80 7.17
CA HIS A 27 -7.58 6.98 6.41
C HIS A 27 -8.57 5.86 6.71
N VAL A 28 -9.85 6.22 6.70
CA VAL A 28 -10.97 5.33 6.99
C VAL A 28 -11.81 5.16 5.73
N CYS A 29 -12.23 3.93 5.46
CA CYS A 29 -13.06 3.62 4.32
C CYS A 29 -14.44 4.27 4.45
N SER A 30 -14.84 5.07 3.47
CA SER A 30 -16.15 5.75 3.47
C SER A 30 -17.35 4.80 3.30
N SER A 31 -17.13 3.52 2.98
CA SER A 31 -18.20 2.52 2.82
C SER A 31 -18.42 1.64 4.04
N CYS A 32 -17.38 1.23 4.76
CA CYS A 32 -17.48 0.33 5.92
C CYS A 32 -17.00 0.95 7.25
N ASN A 33 -16.45 2.17 7.22
CA ASN A 33 -15.91 2.88 8.38
C ASN A 33 -14.73 2.18 9.09
N GLU A 34 -14.02 1.29 8.40
CA GLU A 34 -12.83 0.62 8.93
C GLU A 34 -11.53 1.29 8.45
N PRO A 35 -10.44 1.19 9.24
CA PRO A 35 -9.13 1.70 8.84
C PRO A 35 -8.57 0.93 7.64
N ILE A 36 -7.94 1.64 6.72
CA ILE A 36 -7.48 1.07 5.45
C ILE A 36 -6.00 0.71 5.53
N TRP A 37 -5.65 -0.50 5.12
CA TRP A 37 -4.27 -0.91 4.88
C TRP A 37 -3.70 -0.18 3.67
N LEU A 38 -2.41 0.18 3.71
CA LEU A 38 -1.77 0.90 2.60
C LEU A 38 -1.87 0.11 1.28
N ALA A 39 -1.81 -1.22 1.35
CA ALA A 39 -1.99 -2.09 0.19
C ALA A 39 -3.38 -1.99 -0.45
N ASP A 40 -4.40 -1.66 0.33
CA ASP A 40 -5.81 -1.64 -0.07
C ASP A 40 -6.39 -0.23 -0.16
N LEU A 41 -5.56 0.80 0.05
CA LEU A 41 -5.95 2.20 -0.03
C LEU A 41 -6.30 2.57 -1.46
N TYR A 42 -7.57 2.91 -1.68
CA TYR A 42 -8.08 3.40 -2.96
C TYR A 42 -8.65 4.81 -2.81
N PRO A 43 -7.88 5.86 -3.18
CA PRO A 43 -8.32 7.24 -3.08
C PRO A 43 -9.14 7.66 -4.31
N VAL A 44 -10.29 8.27 -4.07
CA VAL A 44 -11.26 8.69 -5.11
C VAL A 44 -11.58 10.16 -4.94
N LYS A 45 -11.45 10.94 -6.01
CA LYS A 45 -11.87 12.34 -5.99
C LYS A 45 -13.36 12.44 -6.30
N VAL A 46 -14.16 12.79 -5.30
CA VAL A 46 -15.61 13.00 -5.44
C VAL A 46 -15.87 14.48 -5.72
N MET A 47 -16.51 14.77 -6.85
CA MET A 47 -16.89 16.14 -7.21
C MET A 47 -17.81 16.75 -6.15
N GLY A 48 -17.44 17.93 -5.63
CA GLY A 48 -18.19 18.65 -4.60
C GLY A 48 -17.92 18.23 -3.14
N LYS A 49 -17.26 17.09 -2.88
CA LYS A 49 -16.95 16.60 -1.52
C LYS A 49 -15.45 16.49 -1.21
N GLY A 50 -14.59 16.45 -2.22
CA GLY A 50 -13.15 16.33 -2.05
C GLY A 50 -12.63 14.90 -2.23
N MET A 51 -11.59 14.52 -1.49
CA MET A 51 -11.00 13.18 -1.57
C MET A 51 -11.71 12.23 -0.61
N SER A 52 -12.21 11.11 -1.11
CA SER A 52 -12.80 10.03 -0.34
C SER A 52 -11.92 8.78 -0.46
N PHE A 53 -11.81 8.01 0.62
CA PHE A 53 -10.94 6.84 0.68
C PHE A 53 -11.79 5.59 0.79
N TYR A 54 -11.46 4.58 -0.01
CA TYR A 54 -12.17 3.31 -0.05
C TYR A 54 -11.18 2.15 0.00
N HIS A 55 -11.66 0.98 0.43
CA HIS A 55 -10.99 -0.27 0.11
C HIS A 55 -11.14 -0.55 -1.38
N LYS A 56 -10.15 -1.22 -2.00
CA LYS A 56 -10.24 -1.68 -3.39
C LYS A 56 -11.53 -2.44 -3.68
N ASP A 57 -11.97 -3.32 -2.77
CA ASP A 57 -13.20 -4.10 -2.93
C ASP A 57 -14.49 -3.28 -2.81
N HIS A 58 -14.45 -2.16 -2.09
CA HIS A 58 -15.62 -1.29 -1.87
C HIS A 58 -15.78 -0.27 -2.98
N TYR A 59 -14.70 0.07 -3.68
CA TYR A 59 -14.79 0.94 -4.83
C TYR A 59 -15.17 0.14 -6.09
N LYS A 60 -16.47 -0.16 -6.22
CA LYS A 60 -17.04 -0.62 -7.48
C LYS A 60 -17.55 0.59 -8.24
N VAL A 61 -16.79 1.02 -9.25
CA VAL A 61 -17.30 1.92 -10.29
C VAL A 61 -18.47 1.18 -10.95
N GLN A 62 -19.67 1.71 -10.76
CA GLN A 62 -20.86 1.25 -11.50
C GLN A 62 -20.72 1.63 -12.97
#